data_AF-A0A5S9ME22-F1
#
_entry.id   AF-A0A5S9ME22-F1
#
_cell.length_a   1.000
_cell.length_b   1.000
_cell.length_c   1.000
_cell.angle_alpha   90.00
_cell.angle_beta   90.00
_cell.angle_gamma   90.00
#
_symmetry.space_group_name_H-M   'P 1'
#
loop_
_entity.id
_entity.type
_entity.pdbx_description
1 polymer ?
#
loop_
_entity_poly.entity_id
_entity_poly.type
_entity_poly.pdbx_seq_one_letter_code
_entity_poly.pdbx_strand_id
1 'polypeptide(L)'
;MDIFEKIPPYSVYVPNGDKFDIKATTDVEIAICSAPGKGTYKARLITPEHIGVEHRGAGNIARQVHNILPEQEPADHLLVVEVFTPEGNWSSYPPHKHDQDHLPYESYLEETYYHKVKPDHGFALQRVYTDDLSLDETMAVKDGSAVLVPKKVSSSISAPWL
;
A
#
# COMPACT_ATOMS: atom_id res chain seq x y z
N MET A 1 4.15 -17.09 11.12
CA MET A 1 4.69 -16.20 10.08
C MET A 1 3.95 -14.90 10.24
N ASP A 2 4.68 -13.82 10.45
CA ASP A 2 4.16 -12.50 10.81
C ASP A 2 4.64 -11.47 9.76
N ILE A 3 3.76 -10.56 9.33
CA ILE A 3 4.08 -9.44 8.42
C ILE A 3 5.32 -8.66 8.89
N PHE A 4 5.51 -8.54 10.21
CA PHE A 4 6.64 -7.83 10.82
C PHE A 4 7.99 -8.57 10.72
N GLU A 5 8.03 -9.78 10.13
CA GLU A 5 9.28 -10.43 9.71
C GLU A 5 9.93 -9.74 8.50
N LYS A 6 9.19 -8.86 7.80
CA LYS A 6 9.66 -8.06 6.65
C LYS A 6 10.23 -8.90 5.51
N ILE A 7 9.69 -10.11 5.34
CA ILE A 7 9.97 -10.98 4.20
C ILE A 7 8.91 -10.66 3.13
N PRO A 8 9.30 -10.44 1.86
CA PRO A 8 8.34 -10.18 0.80
C PRO A 8 7.26 -11.27 0.70
N PRO A 9 5.98 -10.91 0.46
CA PRO A 9 4.90 -11.88 0.44
C PRO A 9 4.88 -12.71 -0.85
N TYR A 10 4.16 -13.84 -0.82
CA TYR A 10 3.64 -14.43 -2.04
C TYR A 10 2.36 -13.71 -2.45
N SER A 11 2.15 -13.51 -3.74
CA SER A 11 0.94 -12.89 -4.30
C SER A 11 0.54 -13.57 -5.61
N VAL A 12 -0.73 -13.47 -5.98
CA VAL A 12 -1.24 -14.01 -7.25
C VAL A 12 -2.00 -12.92 -7.98
N TYR A 13 -1.60 -12.60 -9.20
CA TYR A 13 -2.39 -11.76 -10.09
C TYR A 13 -3.41 -12.64 -10.82
N VAL A 14 -4.69 -12.24 -10.77
CA VAL A 14 -5.80 -12.92 -11.45
C VAL A 14 -6.55 -11.91 -12.32
N PRO A 15 -6.70 -12.15 -13.64
CA PRO A 15 -7.41 -11.24 -14.53
C PRO A 15 -8.94 -11.31 -14.32
N ASN A 16 -9.65 -10.27 -14.73
CA ASN A 16 -11.09 -10.06 -14.47
C ASN A 16 -12.04 -11.15 -15.01
N GLY A 17 -11.59 -12.00 -15.94
CA GLY A 17 -12.38 -13.10 -16.50
C GLY A 17 -12.16 -14.45 -15.81
N ASP A 18 -11.13 -14.57 -14.98
CA ASP A 18 -10.75 -15.83 -14.36
C ASP A 18 -11.49 -16.05 -13.05
N LYS A 19 -11.58 -17.32 -12.64
CA LYS A 19 -12.08 -17.74 -11.34
C LYS A 19 -10.93 -18.35 -10.55
N PHE A 20 -10.94 -18.12 -9.25
CA PHE A 20 -9.96 -18.70 -8.33
C PHE A 20 -10.65 -19.14 -7.05
N ASP A 21 -10.10 -20.19 -6.44
CA ASP A 21 -10.50 -20.70 -5.13
C ASP A 21 -9.28 -20.62 -4.21
N ILE A 22 -9.48 -20.14 -2.98
CA ILE A 22 -8.43 -20.12 -1.97
C ILE A 22 -8.78 -21.09 -0.87
N LYS A 23 -7.86 -22.03 -0.60
CA LYS A 23 -7.94 -22.96 0.52
C LYS A 23 -6.79 -22.71 1.47
N ALA A 24 -7.09 -22.19 2.65
CA ALA A 24 -6.12 -22.08 3.73
C ALA A 24 -5.69 -23.48 4.22
N THR A 25 -4.38 -23.72 4.28
CA THR A 25 -3.78 -24.93 4.87
C THR A 25 -3.18 -24.68 6.26
N THR A 26 -3.11 -23.39 6.64
CA THR A 26 -2.71 -22.85 7.94
C THR A 26 -3.52 -21.59 8.19
N ASP A 27 -3.40 -20.98 9.38
CA ASP A 27 -3.97 -19.65 9.63
C ASP A 27 -3.31 -18.63 8.68
N VAL A 28 -4.12 -17.87 7.96
CA VAL A 28 -3.65 -16.94 6.93
C VAL A 28 -4.50 -15.68 6.90
N GLU A 29 -3.84 -14.54 6.72
CA GLU A 29 -4.47 -13.26 6.40
C GLU A 29 -4.25 -12.98 4.91
N ILE A 30 -5.32 -12.68 4.17
CA ILE A 30 -5.27 -12.49 2.72
C ILE A 30 -5.88 -11.15 2.36
N ALA A 31 -5.10 -10.29 1.70
CA ALA A 31 -5.60 -9.08 1.07
C ALA A 31 -6.08 -9.38 -0.36
N ILE A 32 -7.32 -9.01 -0.68
CA ILE A 32 -7.84 -9.04 -2.05
C ILE A 32 -7.88 -7.61 -2.59
N CYS A 33 -6.87 -7.25 -3.37
CA CYS A 33 -6.80 -5.97 -4.07
C CYS A 33 -7.47 -6.11 -5.44
N SER A 34 -8.48 -5.29 -5.73
CA SER A 34 -9.23 -5.36 -6.99
C SER A 34 -9.37 -4.00 -7.66
N ALA A 35 -9.21 -3.97 -8.97
CA ALA A 35 -9.52 -2.82 -9.83
C ALA A 35 -10.18 -3.33 -11.12
N PRO A 36 -10.83 -2.46 -11.93
CA PRO A 36 -11.33 -2.85 -13.24
C PRO A 36 -10.24 -3.51 -14.10
N GLY A 37 -10.56 -4.58 -14.80
CA GLY A 37 -9.63 -5.27 -15.71
C GLY A 37 -10.02 -5.08 -17.17
N LYS A 38 -9.04 -5.16 -18.07
CA LYS A 38 -9.21 -5.21 -19.53
C LYS A 38 -8.95 -6.61 -20.07
N GLY A 39 -8.44 -7.53 -19.25
CA GLY A 39 -8.14 -8.90 -19.63
C GLY A 39 -6.85 -9.01 -20.46
N THR A 40 -5.96 -8.02 -20.35
CA THR A 40 -4.74 -7.93 -21.18
C THR A 40 -3.69 -8.96 -20.76
N TYR A 41 -3.64 -9.30 -19.48
CA TYR A 41 -2.59 -10.12 -18.89
C TYR A 41 -3.12 -11.46 -18.36
N LYS A 42 -2.25 -12.47 -18.32
CA LYS A 42 -2.56 -13.80 -17.79
C LYS A 42 -2.36 -13.86 -16.28
N ALA A 43 -3.06 -14.78 -15.63
CA ALA A 43 -2.81 -15.10 -14.23
C ALA A 43 -1.35 -15.51 -14.00
N ARG A 44 -0.74 -15.07 -12.91
CA ARG A 44 0.65 -15.41 -12.55
C ARG A 44 0.91 -15.36 -11.05
N LEU A 45 1.85 -16.18 -10.61
CA LEU A 45 2.41 -16.14 -9.26
C LEU A 45 3.49 -15.04 -9.20
N ILE A 46 3.39 -14.21 -8.17
CA ILE A 46 4.39 -13.23 -7.79
C ILE A 46 5.05 -13.77 -6.52
N THR A 47 6.29 -14.21 -6.67
CA THR A 47 7.09 -14.81 -5.59
C THR A 47 7.94 -13.74 -4.92
N PRO A 48 8.47 -13.98 -3.71
CA PRO A 48 9.38 -13.04 -3.05
C PRO A 48 10.56 -12.61 -3.94
N GLU A 49 11.04 -13.49 -4.83
CA GLU A 49 12.13 -13.22 -5.77
C GLU A 49 11.75 -12.24 -6.88
N HIS A 50 10.45 -12.07 -7.15
CA HIS A 50 9.94 -11.09 -8.12
C HIS A 50 9.71 -9.71 -7.50
N ILE A 51 9.74 -9.58 -6.16
CA ILE A 51 9.38 -8.36 -5.44
C ILE A 51 10.61 -7.51 -5.19
N GLY A 52 10.63 -6.31 -5.77
CA GLY A 52 11.67 -5.33 -5.51
C GLY A 52 11.62 -4.81 -4.06
N VAL A 53 12.71 -4.98 -3.32
CA VAL A 53 12.87 -4.45 -1.95
C VAL A 53 13.74 -3.20 -1.98
N GLU A 54 13.22 -2.10 -1.47
CA GLU A 54 13.91 -0.81 -1.42
C GLU A 54 13.96 -0.23 -0.02
N HIS A 55 15.03 0.51 0.28
CA HIS A 55 15.13 1.36 1.45
C HIS A 55 15.05 2.81 0.99
N ARG A 56 13.97 3.51 1.34
CA ARG A 56 13.71 4.90 0.91
C ARG A 56 13.88 5.85 2.09
N GLY A 57 14.39 7.05 1.80
CA GLY A 57 14.58 8.11 2.81
C GLY A 57 15.79 7.90 3.73
N ALA A 58 15.96 8.82 4.69
CA ALA A 58 16.99 8.77 5.72
C ALA A 58 16.44 9.33 7.04
N GLY A 59 17.05 8.99 8.18
CA GLY A 59 16.60 9.47 9.49
C GLY A 59 15.14 9.10 9.79
N ASN A 60 14.35 10.07 10.22
CA ASN A 60 12.95 9.88 10.61
C ASN A 60 11.98 9.70 9.43
N ILE A 61 12.46 9.65 8.19
CA ILE A 61 11.64 9.30 7.01
C ILE A 61 12.11 8.00 6.34
N ALA A 62 13.07 7.30 6.97
CA ALA A 62 13.58 6.02 6.49
C ALA A 62 12.50 4.93 6.60
N ARG A 63 12.33 4.15 5.53
CA ARG A 63 11.33 3.09 5.43
C ARG A 63 11.78 1.98 4.47
N GLN A 64 11.31 0.77 4.70
CA GLN A 64 11.50 -0.36 3.79
C GLN A 64 10.22 -0.53 2.95
N VAL A 65 10.38 -0.75 1.65
CA VAL A 65 9.28 -0.85 0.68
C VAL A 65 9.40 -2.17 -0.07
N HIS A 66 8.30 -2.90 -0.16
CA HIS A 66 8.14 -4.06 -1.03
C HIS A 66 7.22 -3.69 -2.18
N ASN A 67 7.77 -3.59 -3.39
CA ASN A 67 7.01 -3.31 -4.61
C ASN A 67 6.40 -4.60 -5.14
N ILE A 68 5.23 -5.01 -4.63
CA ILE A 68 4.57 -6.29 -4.95
C ILE A 68 4.11 -6.33 -6.41
N LEU A 69 3.45 -5.26 -6.86
CA LEU A 69 3.00 -5.08 -8.24
C LEU A 69 3.20 -3.60 -8.63
N PRO A 70 4.43 -3.19 -8.98
CA PRO A 70 4.71 -1.82 -9.38
C PRO A 70 4.27 -1.54 -10.83
N GLU A 71 4.32 -0.28 -11.24
CA GLU A 71 3.88 0.15 -12.58
C GLU A 71 4.69 -0.48 -13.73
N GLN A 72 5.93 -0.89 -13.47
CA GLN A 72 6.79 -1.55 -14.46
C GLN A 72 6.38 -3.01 -14.70
N GLU A 73 5.59 -3.59 -13.79
CA GLU A 73 5.12 -4.96 -13.88
C GLU A 73 3.76 -5.04 -14.59
N PRO A 74 3.52 -6.08 -15.42
CA PRO A 74 2.28 -6.20 -16.19
C PRO A 74 1.01 -6.25 -15.31
N ALA A 75 0.17 -5.22 -15.40
CA ALA A 75 -1.17 -5.16 -14.82
C ALA A 75 -2.03 -4.13 -15.56
N ASP A 76 -3.35 -4.33 -15.61
CA ASP A 76 -4.24 -3.40 -16.30
C ASP A 76 -4.37 -2.05 -15.58
N HIS A 77 -4.53 -2.08 -14.25
CA HIS A 77 -4.69 -0.89 -13.42
C HIS A 77 -4.15 -1.02 -11.98
N LEU A 78 -3.99 -2.26 -11.46
CA LEU A 78 -3.57 -2.46 -10.08
C LEU A 78 -2.11 -2.08 -9.88
N LEU A 79 -1.86 -1.27 -8.86
CA LEU A 79 -0.56 -1.09 -8.21
C LEU A 79 -0.67 -1.59 -6.77
N VAL A 80 0.31 -2.38 -6.32
CA VAL A 80 0.32 -2.92 -4.96
C VAL A 80 1.71 -2.74 -4.35
N VAL A 81 1.75 -2.08 -3.21
CA VAL A 81 2.97 -1.79 -2.46
C VAL A 81 2.74 -2.03 -0.96
N GLU A 82 3.75 -2.55 -0.30
CA GLU A 82 3.80 -2.69 1.16
C GLU A 82 4.95 -1.82 1.69
N VAL A 83 4.70 -1.09 2.79
CA VAL A 83 5.66 -0.15 3.37
C VAL A 83 5.79 -0.39 4.87
N PHE A 84 7.02 -0.66 5.32
CA PHE A 84 7.37 -0.76 6.74
C PHE A 84 7.92 0.56 7.24
N THR A 85 7.16 1.19 8.12
CA THR A 85 7.54 2.45 8.79
C THR A 85 7.99 2.13 10.22
N PRO A 86 9.27 2.33 10.56
CA PRO A 86 9.74 2.16 11.94
C PRO A 86 9.01 3.10 12.92
N GLU A 87 8.97 2.73 14.20
CA GLU A 87 8.52 3.65 15.25
C GLU A 87 9.31 4.97 15.23
N GLY A 88 8.62 6.06 15.52
CA GLY A 88 9.13 7.42 15.40
C GLY A 88 9.22 7.98 13.97
N ASN A 89 9.04 7.15 12.94
CA ASN A 89 9.23 7.58 11.55
C ASN A 89 7.94 8.03 10.87
N TRP A 90 8.14 8.69 9.73
CA TRP A 90 7.11 9.13 8.81
C TRP A 90 7.24 8.40 7.46
N SER A 91 6.10 8.01 6.91
CA SER A 91 5.96 7.50 5.55
C SER A 91 4.89 8.25 4.78
N SER A 92 4.82 7.98 3.48
CA SER A 92 4.14 8.87 2.51
C SER A 92 4.59 10.34 2.66
N TYR A 93 5.84 10.54 3.09
CA TYR A 93 6.47 11.84 3.32
C TYR A 93 7.79 11.96 2.51
N PRO A 94 8.08 13.11 1.87
CA PRO A 94 7.23 14.32 1.78
C PRO A 94 5.86 14.03 1.13
N PRO A 95 4.81 14.81 1.48
CA PRO A 95 3.47 14.55 1.01
C PRO A 95 3.42 14.63 -0.51
N HIS A 96 2.65 13.74 -1.12
CA HIS A 96 2.46 13.69 -2.55
C HIS A 96 1.02 13.31 -2.86
N LYS A 97 0.57 13.67 -4.07
CA LYS A 97 -0.76 13.39 -4.60
C LYS A 97 -0.61 12.84 -6.02
N HIS A 98 -1.60 12.05 -6.44
CA HIS A 98 -1.67 11.43 -7.77
C HIS A 98 -3.08 11.66 -8.36
N ASP A 99 -3.39 12.91 -8.70
CA ASP A 99 -4.77 13.35 -8.99
C ASP A 99 -5.01 13.90 -10.40
N GLN A 100 -3.96 13.98 -11.22
CA GLN A 100 -4.05 14.41 -12.61
C GLN A 100 -3.76 13.26 -13.54
N ASP A 101 -4.60 13.08 -14.55
CA ASP A 101 -4.26 12.24 -15.70
C ASP A 101 -3.36 13.05 -16.64
N HIS A 102 -2.10 13.22 -16.24
CA HIS A 102 -1.12 14.06 -16.94
C HIS A 102 0.23 13.34 -17.05
N LEU A 103 0.19 12.14 -17.61
CA LEU A 103 1.39 11.35 -17.87
C LEU A 103 2.35 12.10 -18.84
N PRO A 104 3.67 12.04 -18.60
CA PRO A 104 4.35 11.23 -17.60
C PRO A 104 4.55 11.91 -16.23
N TYR A 105 4.00 13.11 -16.01
CA TYR A 105 4.30 13.92 -14.83
C TYR A 105 3.51 13.51 -13.59
N GLU A 106 2.23 13.16 -13.76
CA GLU A 106 1.34 12.73 -12.69
C GLU A 106 0.37 11.69 -13.29
N SER A 107 0.14 10.60 -12.54
CA SER A 107 -0.88 9.62 -12.87
C SER A 107 -2.09 9.84 -11.96
N TYR A 108 -3.26 9.44 -12.44
CA TYR A 108 -4.49 9.49 -11.66
C TYR A 108 -4.65 8.16 -10.90
N LEU A 109 -4.53 8.19 -9.57
CA LEU A 109 -4.60 7.01 -8.71
C LEU A 109 -5.50 7.27 -7.49
N GLU A 110 -6.44 6.35 -7.25
CA GLU A 110 -7.08 6.21 -5.93
C GLU A 110 -6.18 5.31 -5.07
N GLU A 111 -6.05 5.61 -3.78
CA GLU A 111 -5.18 4.85 -2.87
C GLU A 111 -5.93 4.36 -1.64
N THR A 112 -5.64 3.13 -1.21
CA THR A 112 -6.19 2.52 0.01
C THR A 112 -5.03 2.01 0.85
N TYR A 113 -4.99 2.42 2.12
CA TYR A 113 -4.02 1.94 3.09
C TYR A 113 -4.69 0.93 4.01
N TYR A 114 -4.14 -0.28 4.11
CA TYR A 114 -4.47 -1.23 5.16
C TYR A 114 -3.32 -1.26 6.17
N HIS A 115 -3.62 -0.91 7.42
CA HIS A 115 -2.60 -0.72 8.45
C HIS A 115 -2.47 -1.95 9.33
N LYS A 116 -1.23 -2.45 9.45
CA LYS A 116 -0.82 -3.35 10.51
C LYS A 116 0.07 -2.59 11.50
N VAL A 117 -0.19 -2.74 12.79
CA VAL A 117 0.52 -2.03 13.86
C VAL A 117 1.06 -3.03 14.88
N LYS A 118 2.31 -2.83 15.31
CA LYS A 118 2.95 -3.63 16.36
C LYS A 118 3.56 -2.72 17.43
N PRO A 119 3.22 -2.93 18.72
CA PRO A 119 2.25 -3.89 19.23
C PRO A 119 0.80 -3.58 18.77
N ASP A 120 -0.07 -4.57 18.82
CA ASP A 120 -1.45 -4.53 18.28
C ASP A 120 -2.38 -3.49 18.93
N HIS A 121 -2.09 -3.10 20.17
CA HIS A 121 -2.76 -2.00 20.88
C HIS A 121 -2.22 -0.61 20.53
N GLY A 122 -1.24 -0.53 19.63
CA GLY A 122 -0.68 0.70 19.10
C GLY A 122 -1.61 1.44 18.13
N PHE A 123 -1.11 2.54 17.57
CA PHE A 123 -1.77 3.28 16.51
C PHE A 123 -0.78 3.98 15.59
N ALA A 124 -1.20 4.29 14.37
CA ALA A 124 -0.56 5.25 13.48
C ALA A 124 -1.38 6.54 13.44
N LEU A 125 -0.74 7.68 13.15
CA LEU A 125 -1.47 8.90 12.80
C LEU A 125 -1.42 9.07 11.29
N GLN A 126 -2.58 9.10 10.65
CA GLN A 126 -2.68 9.41 9.22
C GLN A 126 -3.45 10.70 9.03
N ARG A 127 -2.88 11.62 8.24
CA ARG A 127 -3.54 12.84 7.80
C ARG A 127 -3.81 12.77 6.30
N VAL A 128 -5.04 13.05 5.89
CA VAL A 128 -5.48 13.09 4.50
C VAL A 128 -6.06 14.47 4.22
N TYR A 129 -5.46 15.21 3.30
CA TYR A 129 -5.80 16.62 3.11
C TYR A 129 -5.60 17.11 1.66
N THR A 130 -6.36 18.12 1.26
CA THR A 130 -6.20 18.86 0.00
C THR A 130 -5.33 20.11 0.19
N ASP A 131 -4.76 20.67 -0.88
CA ASP A 131 -3.95 21.90 -0.82
C ASP A 131 -4.74 23.10 -0.27
N ASP A 132 -6.04 23.16 -0.57
CA ASP A 132 -6.96 24.20 -0.10
C ASP A 132 -7.61 23.89 1.26
N LEU A 133 -7.28 22.75 1.87
CA LEU A 133 -7.82 22.24 3.13
C LEU A 133 -9.36 22.10 3.16
N SER A 134 -10.01 22.02 1.99
CA SER A 134 -11.43 21.64 1.91
C SER A 134 -11.69 20.21 2.40
N LEU A 135 -10.67 19.35 2.35
CA LEU A 135 -10.55 18.16 3.17
C LEU A 135 -9.30 18.29 4.04
N ASP A 136 -9.41 18.02 5.33
CA ASP A 136 -8.29 17.96 6.27
C ASP A 136 -8.65 17.06 7.46
N GLU A 137 -8.45 15.76 7.30
CA GLU A 137 -8.82 14.75 8.29
C GLU A 137 -7.57 14.12 8.89
N THR A 138 -7.52 14.06 10.23
CA THR A 138 -6.47 13.35 10.97
C THR A 138 -7.08 12.25 11.80
N MET A 139 -6.57 11.03 11.62
CA MET A 139 -7.11 9.82 12.25
C MET A 139 -6.03 9.11 13.05
N ALA A 140 -6.39 8.63 14.25
CA ALA A 140 -5.64 7.61 14.95
C ALA A 140 -6.07 6.24 14.42
N VAL A 141 -5.21 5.62 13.62
CA VAL A 141 -5.46 4.38 12.89
C VAL A 141 -4.95 3.19 13.69
N LYS A 142 -5.81 2.21 13.96
CA LYS A 142 -5.46 1.01 14.75
C LYS A 142 -5.03 -0.15 13.85
N ASP A 143 -4.46 -1.20 14.44
CA ASP A 143 -4.20 -2.46 13.72
C ASP A 143 -5.47 -2.98 13.04
N GLY A 144 -5.33 -3.44 11.79
CA GLY A 144 -6.42 -3.97 10.97
C GLY A 144 -7.39 -2.91 10.42
N SER A 145 -7.03 -1.63 10.48
CA SER A 145 -7.86 -0.54 9.95
C SER A 145 -7.49 -0.19 8.51
N ALA A 146 -8.50 0.18 7.71
CA ALA A 146 -8.30 0.71 6.37
C ALA A 146 -8.59 2.21 6.30
N VAL A 147 -7.77 2.96 5.56
CA VAL A 147 -8.00 4.37 5.25
C VAL A 147 -8.06 4.53 3.73
N LEU A 148 -9.16 5.12 3.26
CA LEU A 148 -9.35 5.46 1.86
C LEU A 148 -8.81 6.87 1.63
N VAL A 149 -7.94 6.99 0.64
CA VAL A 149 -7.36 8.27 0.20
C VAL A 149 -8.02 8.59 -1.14
N PRO A 150 -9.07 9.42 -1.16
CA PRO A 150 -9.81 9.75 -2.36
C PRO A 150 -8.96 10.62 -3.30
N LYS A 151 -9.59 11.20 -4.31
CA LYS A 151 -8.90 12.01 -5.32
C LYS A 151 -8.39 13.32 -4.70
N LYS A 152 -7.28 13.83 -5.24
CA LYS A 152 -6.73 15.17 -4.96
C LYS A 152 -6.19 15.43 -3.57
N VAL A 153 -5.88 14.37 -2.84
CA VAL A 153 -5.43 14.49 -1.46
C VAL A 153 -4.03 13.95 -1.29
N SER A 154 -3.24 14.66 -0.48
CA SER A 154 -1.98 14.16 0.03
C SER A 154 -2.26 13.32 1.28
N SER A 155 -1.47 12.27 1.45
CA SER A 155 -1.49 11.43 2.65
C SER A 155 -0.12 11.52 3.34
N SER A 156 -0.11 11.61 4.67
CA SER A 156 1.11 11.48 5.47
C SER A 156 0.83 10.63 6.68
N ILE A 157 1.75 9.72 6.97
CA ILE A 157 1.59 8.72 8.02
C ILE A 157 2.76 8.84 8.99
N SER A 158 2.46 8.93 10.28
CA SER A 158 3.44 8.82 11.36
C SER A 158 3.18 7.54 12.13
N ALA A 159 4.27 6.84 12.47
CA ALA A 159 4.28 5.79 13.47
C ALA A 159 4.83 6.39 14.77
N PRO A 160 4.00 6.80 15.74
CA PRO A 160 4.49 7.36 16.99
C PRO A 160 5.33 6.34 17.77
N TRP A 161 6.21 6.83 18.64
CA TRP A 161 6.77 5.99 19.71
C TRP A 161 5.62 5.58 20.64
N LEU A 162 5.50 4.28 20.91
CA LEU A 162 4.56 3.72 21.88
C LEU A 162 5.24 3.46 23.22
#